data_AF-A0A7W1CI58-F1
#
_entry.id   AF-A0A7W1CI58-F1
#
_cell.length_a   1.000
_cell.length_b   1.000
_cell.length_c   1.000
_cell.angle_alpha   90.00
_cell.angle_beta   90.00
_cell.angle_gamma   90.00
#
_symmetry.space_group_name_H-M   'P 1'
#
loop_
_entity.id
_entity.type
_entity.pdbx_description
1 polymer ?
#
loop_
_entity_poly.entity_id
_entity_poly.type
_entity_poly.pdbx_seq_one_letter_code
_entity_poly.pdbx_strand_id
1 'polypeptide(L)'
;MDKITIKSYEQVDLEFTLAGIGRRGLAGLIDSVIQSIFIFILAVLVILYCPVSTNLLKIVAVFICMFGYRFPFEHFCRGQTPGKMIIGIRVIGADGRRPNWRQTLLRTLIGGVDSLGLYALAGIVIFCTPKSQRFGDLAAGTYVIVCNSCTLPTTGMLWLSNLETKGRGQDLRLQKGPITPETLLLIEKFLQRRTGLSEDRRKYISYSLSRRVAGAAGWDLEAITPESSEGLLVGVFTQLTGADSFLEAKKSSWKEIENRFKSARKSLKKLSSAVIQDLIRDYRYILTTVGQARILGGDSQTCSYLNHLVILGHQAFYPSEKNQGKSNGDLFWGFSRVVGRHRGAVALSAMFFFSSSLIAYFAVQNSPQVGFDLVADLFYDFKPESDLHLHEISSLTRPMAAGTIIANNIQVSISGFALGITGGIGTLCVIIYNGLHIGAVIGWMNLQGDGYALWGWIMPHGVTEILAIILACGGGFVIADALWMPKYNSRLESLKVAAIDALMIEVGVMGMLGIAGLIEGFVSPSSLEYPGRIAIVVASTLIWFLYFVGGFWREIKVVDIGRQEFLSAI
;
A
#
# COMPACT_ATOMS: atom_id res chain seq x y z
N MET A 1 -8.95 14.48 -14.86
CA MET A 1 -8.22 13.47 -14.07
C MET A 1 -6.98 14.15 -13.55
N ASP A 2 -6.76 14.11 -12.24
CA ASP A 2 -5.60 14.75 -11.63
C ASP A 2 -4.32 14.03 -12.04
N LYS A 3 -3.31 14.81 -12.44
CA LYS A 3 -1.99 14.30 -12.81
C LYS A 3 -0.98 14.71 -11.75
N ILE A 4 -0.01 13.84 -11.50
CA ILE A 4 1.17 14.14 -10.69
C ILE A 4 2.42 14.01 -11.56
N THR A 5 3.29 15.00 -11.48
CA THR A 5 4.60 14.97 -12.12
C THR A 5 5.65 14.56 -11.10
N ILE A 6 6.36 13.48 -11.37
CA ILE A 6 7.48 13.00 -10.55
C ILE A 6 8.75 13.17 -11.38
N LYS A 7 9.73 13.91 -10.85
CA LYS A 7 11.05 14.02 -11.48
C LYS A 7 11.80 12.71 -11.34
N SER A 8 12.23 12.13 -12.45
CA SER A 8 13.16 11.00 -12.44
C SER A 8 14.57 11.47 -12.05
N TYR A 9 15.47 10.52 -11.76
CA TYR A 9 16.88 10.81 -11.48
C TYR A 9 17.59 11.47 -12.68
N GLU A 10 17.12 11.18 -13.88
CA GLU A 10 17.52 11.79 -15.14
C GLU A 10 16.87 13.16 -15.39
N GLN A 11 16.22 13.73 -14.37
CA GLN A 11 15.48 14.99 -14.39
C GLN A 11 14.37 15.07 -15.45
N VAL A 12 13.81 13.93 -15.84
CA VAL A 12 12.66 13.90 -16.75
C VAL A 12 11.37 13.84 -15.94
N ASP A 13 10.47 14.77 -16.24
CA ASP A 13 9.16 14.86 -15.64
C ASP A 13 8.26 13.70 -16.10
N LEU A 14 8.07 12.71 -15.22
CA LEU A 14 7.15 11.60 -15.46
C LEU A 14 5.75 12.00 -15.03
N GLU A 15 4.82 12.03 -15.98
CA GLU A 15 3.42 12.32 -15.68
C GLU A 15 2.68 11.04 -15.35
N PHE A 16 2.06 10.99 -14.16
CA PHE A 16 1.22 9.89 -13.75
C PHE A 16 -0.20 10.38 -13.53
N THR A 17 -1.18 9.64 -14.05
CA THR A 17 -2.60 9.89 -13.78
C THR A 17 -2.96 9.28 -12.42
N LEU A 18 -3.43 10.10 -11.48
CA LEU A 18 -3.84 9.64 -10.16
C LEU A 18 -5.16 8.87 -10.24
N ALA A 19 -5.25 7.79 -9.48
CA ALA A 19 -6.50 7.05 -9.33
C ALA A 19 -7.41 7.80 -8.35
N GLY A 20 -8.56 8.28 -8.84
CA GLY A 20 -9.58 8.93 -8.01
C GLY A 20 -10.29 7.96 -7.05
N ILE A 21 -11.13 8.51 -6.17
CA ILE A 21 -11.81 7.77 -5.10
C ILE A 21 -12.64 6.58 -5.60
N GLY A 22 -13.37 6.73 -6.72
CA GLY A 22 -14.24 5.69 -7.27
C GLY A 22 -13.48 4.44 -7.71
N ARG A 23 -12.38 4.58 -8.47
CA ARG A 23 -11.54 3.43 -8.89
C ARG A 23 -10.90 2.73 -7.70
N ARG A 24 -10.49 3.49 -6.68
CA ARG A 24 -9.93 2.91 -5.45
C ARG A 24 -10.99 2.19 -4.61
N GLY A 25 -12.21 2.72 -4.57
CA GLY A 25 -13.36 2.11 -3.89
C GLY A 25 -13.72 0.78 -4.54
N LEU A 26 -13.90 0.76 -5.86
CA LEU A 26 -14.21 -0.45 -6.64
C LEU A 26 -13.11 -1.51 -6.49
N ALA A 27 -11.83 -1.13 -6.58
CA ALA A 27 -10.73 -2.06 -6.37
C ALA A 27 -10.76 -2.67 -4.95
N GLY A 28 -11.05 -1.84 -3.94
CA GLY A 28 -11.19 -2.30 -2.56
C GLY A 28 -12.39 -3.22 -2.34
N LEU A 29 -13.52 -2.97 -3.01
CA LEU A 29 -14.71 -3.82 -2.96
C LEU A 29 -14.43 -5.19 -3.58
N ILE A 30 -13.78 -5.21 -4.75
CA ILE A 30 -13.36 -6.47 -5.39
C ILE A 30 -12.38 -7.24 -4.50
N ASP A 31 -11.35 -6.56 -3.98
CA ASP A 31 -10.39 -7.19 -3.04
C ASP A 31 -11.10 -7.77 -1.81
N SER A 32 -12.11 -7.07 -1.26
CA SER A 32 -12.87 -7.54 -0.09
C SER A 32 -13.72 -8.76 -0.43
N VAL A 33 -14.37 -8.79 -1.60
CA VAL A 33 -15.13 -9.96 -2.06
C VAL A 33 -14.22 -11.16 -2.27
N ILE A 34 -13.08 -10.98 -2.94
CA ILE A 34 -12.10 -12.06 -3.15
C ILE A 34 -11.60 -12.59 -1.81
N GLN A 35 -11.28 -11.69 -0.87
CA GLN A 35 -10.83 -12.08 0.46
C GLN A 35 -11.92 -12.84 1.23
N SER A 36 -13.17 -12.39 1.20
CA SER A 36 -14.29 -13.08 1.85
C SER A 36 -14.56 -14.46 1.26
N ILE A 37 -14.50 -14.61 -0.07
CA ILE A 37 -14.64 -15.93 -0.73
C ILE A 37 -13.49 -16.85 -0.31
N PHE A 38 -12.25 -16.35 -0.28
CA PHE A 38 -11.11 -17.15 0.12
C PHE A 38 -11.20 -17.60 1.58
N ILE A 39 -11.60 -16.70 2.49
CA ILE A 39 -11.86 -17.02 3.91
C ILE A 39 -12.98 -18.06 4.02
N PHE A 40 -14.07 -17.90 3.26
CA PHE A 40 -15.20 -18.83 3.28
C PHE A 40 -14.80 -20.23 2.79
N ILE A 41 -14.13 -20.33 1.63
CA ILE A 41 -13.67 -21.62 1.09
C ILE A 41 -12.71 -22.29 2.08
N LEU A 42 -11.76 -21.53 2.62
CA LEU A 42 -10.83 -22.07 3.60
C LEU A 42 -11.55 -22.52 4.87
N ALA A 43 -12.50 -21.75 5.38
CA ALA A 43 -13.31 -22.15 6.53
C ALA A 43 -14.05 -23.46 6.25
N VAL A 44 -14.68 -23.59 5.08
CA VAL A 44 -15.34 -24.83 4.66
C VAL A 44 -14.36 -26.00 4.55
N LEU A 45 -13.21 -25.82 3.90
CA LEU A 45 -12.17 -26.86 3.78
C LEU A 45 -11.63 -27.28 5.16
N VAL A 46 -11.44 -26.31 6.05
CA VAL A 46 -11.01 -26.54 7.43
C VAL A 46 -12.07 -27.29 8.23
N ILE A 47 -13.35 -27.03 7.98
CA ILE A 47 -14.46 -27.77 8.61
C ILE A 47 -14.54 -29.20 8.06
N LEU A 48 -14.38 -29.39 6.75
CA LEU A 48 -14.55 -30.68 6.07
C LEU A 48 -13.36 -31.64 6.25
N TYR A 49 -12.14 -31.14 6.17
CA TYR A 49 -10.93 -31.97 6.05
C TYR A 49 -10.03 -31.92 7.29
N CYS A 50 -10.23 -30.95 8.17
CA CYS A 50 -9.45 -30.84 9.39
C CYS A 50 -10.26 -31.42 10.56
N PRO A 51 -9.79 -32.54 11.16
CA PRO A 51 -10.41 -33.11 12.34
C PRO A 51 -10.68 -32.01 13.37
N VAL A 52 -11.79 -32.16 14.07
CA VAL A 52 -12.20 -31.26 15.15
C VAL A 52 -11.08 -31.03 16.19
N SER A 53 -10.16 -31.99 16.34
CA SER A 53 -9.02 -31.92 17.26
C SER A 53 -7.86 -31.02 16.82
N THR A 54 -7.77 -30.62 15.54
CA THR A 54 -6.64 -29.81 15.04
C THR A 54 -6.94 -28.32 15.02
N ASN A 55 -7.22 -27.73 16.20
CA ASN A 55 -7.55 -26.31 16.36
C ASN A 55 -6.44 -25.35 15.90
N LEU A 56 -5.17 -25.79 15.99
CA LEU A 56 -3.99 -25.04 15.51
C LEU A 56 -4.12 -24.61 14.06
N LEU A 57 -4.41 -25.57 13.17
CA LEU A 57 -4.40 -25.32 11.74
C LEU A 57 -5.54 -24.35 11.37
N LYS A 58 -6.67 -24.42 12.09
CA LYS A 58 -7.85 -23.57 11.85
C LYS A 58 -7.55 -22.11 12.20
N ILE A 59 -6.99 -21.87 13.39
CA ILE A 59 -6.69 -20.51 13.89
C ILE A 59 -5.57 -19.86 13.07
N VAL A 60 -4.49 -20.60 12.81
CA VAL A 60 -3.37 -20.11 11.99
C VAL A 60 -3.82 -19.81 10.57
N ALA A 61 -4.68 -20.65 9.98
CA ALA A 61 -5.18 -20.43 8.63
C ALA A 61 -6.09 -19.19 8.54
N VAL A 62 -6.98 -18.96 9.52
CA VAL A 62 -7.81 -17.75 9.58
C VAL A 62 -6.97 -16.49 9.77
N PHE A 63 -5.99 -16.52 10.66
CA PHE A 63 -5.08 -15.39 10.91
C PHE A 63 -4.24 -15.04 9.67
N ILE A 64 -3.64 -16.04 9.02
CA ILE A 64 -2.91 -15.85 7.75
C ILE A 64 -3.85 -15.31 6.66
N CYS A 65 -5.13 -15.68 6.65
CA CYS A 65 -6.06 -15.17 5.63
C CYS A 65 -6.56 -13.74 5.87
N MET A 66 -6.73 -13.33 7.13
CA MET A 66 -7.07 -11.94 7.44
C MET A 66 -5.94 -10.98 7.06
N PHE A 67 -4.68 -11.32 7.36
CA PHE A 67 -3.54 -10.39 7.21
C PHE A 67 -2.64 -10.69 6.01
N GLY A 68 -2.62 -11.95 5.56
CA GLY A 68 -1.75 -12.45 4.49
C GLY A 68 -2.36 -12.41 3.09
N TYR A 69 -3.51 -11.78 2.86
CA TYR A 69 -3.96 -11.48 1.50
C TYR A 69 -3.28 -10.19 1.00
N ARG A 70 -3.58 -9.05 1.65
CA ARG A 70 -3.31 -7.73 1.07
C ARG A 70 -1.82 -7.37 1.01
N PHE A 71 -1.06 -7.64 2.06
CA PHE A 71 0.37 -7.34 2.13
C PHE A 71 1.20 -8.11 1.09
N PRO A 72 1.16 -9.47 1.02
CA PRO A 72 2.02 -10.19 0.11
C PRO A 72 1.62 -9.98 -1.35
N PHE A 73 0.32 -9.91 -1.68
CA PHE A 73 -0.07 -9.54 -3.05
C PHE A 73 0.48 -8.17 -3.41
N GLU A 74 0.32 -7.17 -2.55
CA GLU A 74 0.81 -5.85 -2.89
C GLU A 74 2.35 -5.76 -2.95
N HIS A 75 3.06 -6.46 -2.06
CA HIS A 75 4.51 -6.45 -2.05
C HIS A 75 5.08 -7.23 -3.25
N PHE A 76 4.65 -8.49 -3.43
CA PHE A 76 5.18 -9.37 -4.46
C PHE A 76 4.62 -9.03 -5.86
N CYS A 77 3.37 -8.60 -5.96
CA CYS A 77 2.75 -8.14 -7.21
C CYS A 77 2.97 -6.63 -7.46
N ARG A 78 4.02 -6.04 -6.87
CA ARG A 78 4.61 -4.76 -7.30
C ARG A 78 3.64 -3.58 -7.16
N GLY A 79 2.98 -3.47 -6.02
CA GLY A 79 2.02 -2.43 -5.67
C GLY A 79 0.60 -2.72 -6.13
N GLN A 80 0.26 -3.96 -6.52
CA GLN A 80 -1.07 -4.33 -7.00
C GLN A 80 -1.63 -5.51 -6.22
N THR A 81 -2.91 -5.44 -5.88
CA THR A 81 -3.74 -6.55 -5.41
C THR A 81 -4.60 -7.04 -6.58
N PRO A 82 -5.19 -8.25 -6.53
CA PRO A 82 -6.05 -8.75 -7.60
C PRO A 82 -7.17 -7.78 -8.02
N GLY A 83 -7.86 -7.14 -7.07
CA GLY A 83 -8.86 -6.11 -7.36
C GLY A 83 -8.27 -4.87 -8.02
N LYS A 84 -7.08 -4.42 -7.59
CA LYS A 84 -6.35 -3.34 -8.28
C LYS A 84 -5.87 -3.74 -9.67
N MET A 85 -5.54 -5.01 -9.90
CA MET A 85 -5.16 -5.52 -11.22
C MET A 85 -6.35 -5.45 -12.18
N ILE A 86 -7.53 -5.89 -11.74
CA ILE A 86 -8.78 -5.84 -12.52
C ILE A 86 -9.16 -4.40 -12.87
N ILE A 87 -9.09 -3.48 -11.91
CA ILE A 87 -9.40 -2.06 -12.13
C ILE A 87 -8.28 -1.31 -12.87
N GLY A 88 -7.10 -1.90 -13.00
CA GLY A 88 -5.95 -1.29 -13.68
C GLY A 88 -5.35 -0.12 -12.89
N ILE A 89 -5.19 -0.26 -11.58
CA ILE A 89 -4.50 0.72 -10.73
C ILE A 89 -3.27 0.11 -10.04
N ARG A 90 -2.29 0.93 -9.69
CA ARG A 90 -1.03 0.50 -9.06
C ARG A 90 -0.52 1.51 -8.05
N VAL A 91 0.07 1.01 -6.98
CA VAL A 91 0.78 1.82 -5.99
C VAL A 91 2.24 2.04 -6.43
N ILE A 92 2.69 3.29 -6.38
CA ILE A 92 4.08 3.70 -6.61
C ILE A 92 4.59 4.51 -5.40
N GLY A 93 5.91 4.49 -5.18
CA GLY A 93 6.57 5.37 -4.20
C GLY A 93 6.61 6.82 -4.68
N ALA A 94 6.98 7.74 -3.79
CA ALA A 94 7.13 9.15 -4.12
C ALA A 94 8.18 9.44 -5.21
N ASP A 95 9.14 8.52 -5.37
CA ASP A 95 10.19 8.51 -6.38
C ASP A 95 9.76 7.83 -7.71
N GLY A 96 8.49 7.41 -7.83
CA GLY A 96 7.99 6.70 -9.01
C GLY A 96 8.40 5.23 -9.09
N ARG A 97 9.13 4.72 -8.08
CA ARG A 97 9.54 3.31 -7.99
C ARG A 97 8.46 2.46 -7.34
N ARG A 98 8.75 1.16 -7.19
CA ARG A 98 7.87 0.24 -6.46
C ARG A 98 7.93 0.58 -4.96
N PRO A 99 6.81 0.47 -4.24
CA PRO A 99 6.82 0.65 -2.79
C PRO A 99 7.72 -0.39 -2.12
N ASN A 100 8.53 0.05 -1.17
CA ASN A 100 9.34 -0.83 -0.33
C ASN A 100 8.45 -1.65 0.61
N TRP A 101 8.93 -2.78 1.12
CA TRP A 101 8.13 -3.63 2.03
C TRP A 101 7.61 -2.88 3.26
N ARG A 102 8.40 -1.93 3.80
CA ARG A 102 7.98 -1.06 4.91
C ARG A 102 6.83 -0.16 4.51
N GLN A 103 6.91 0.46 3.33
CA GLN A 103 5.86 1.30 2.80
C GLN A 103 4.60 0.48 2.53
N THR A 104 4.73 -0.71 1.93
CA THR A 104 3.61 -1.62 1.71
C THR A 104 2.96 -2.05 3.04
N LEU A 105 3.76 -2.44 4.03
CA LEU A 105 3.28 -2.87 5.34
C LEU A 105 2.56 -1.73 6.07
N LEU A 106 3.17 -0.54 6.14
CA LEU A 106 2.57 0.67 6.72
C LEU A 106 1.22 0.99 6.07
N ARG A 107 1.16 0.90 4.74
CA ARG A 107 -0.04 1.16 3.97
C ARG A 107 -1.11 0.08 4.14
N THR A 108 -0.72 -1.19 4.31
CA THR A 108 -1.65 -2.31 4.57
C THR A 108 -2.24 -2.23 5.97
N LEU A 109 -1.43 -1.92 6.99
CA LEU A 109 -1.87 -1.84 8.38
C LEU A 109 -2.77 -0.64 8.63
N ILE A 110 -2.36 0.56 8.21
CA ILE A 110 -3.20 1.76 8.30
C ILE A 110 -4.47 1.58 7.44
N GLY A 111 -4.33 0.94 6.27
CA GLY A 111 -5.48 0.60 5.43
C GLY A 111 -6.44 -0.43 6.05
N GLY A 112 -5.96 -1.26 6.99
CA GLY A 112 -6.78 -2.14 7.81
C GLY A 112 -7.67 -1.34 8.77
N VAL A 113 -7.10 -0.30 9.40
CA VAL A 113 -7.83 0.65 10.26
C VAL A 113 -8.92 1.39 9.47
N ASP A 114 -8.59 1.85 8.25
CA ASP A 114 -9.56 2.47 7.34
C ASP A 114 -10.71 1.51 6.99
N SER A 115 -10.46 0.19 6.98
CA SER A 115 -11.40 -0.84 6.51
C SER A 115 -12.38 -1.37 7.57
N LEU A 116 -12.13 -1.11 8.85
CA LEU A 116 -12.91 -1.65 9.97
C LEU A 116 -13.98 -0.67 10.52
N GLY A 117 -14.36 0.36 9.75
CA GLY A 117 -15.45 1.27 10.11
C GLY A 117 -15.20 2.76 9.82
N LEU A 118 -13.99 3.14 9.41
CA LEU A 118 -13.62 4.53 9.13
C LEU A 118 -13.59 4.88 7.62
N TYR A 119 -14.27 4.10 6.77
CA TYR A 119 -14.33 4.36 5.32
C TYR A 119 -14.81 5.78 4.98
N ALA A 120 -15.73 6.34 5.77
CA ALA A 120 -16.19 7.71 5.62
C ALA A 120 -15.07 8.73 5.89
N LEU A 121 -14.27 8.52 6.95
CA LEU A 121 -13.15 9.38 7.31
C LEU A 121 -12.02 9.28 6.28
N ALA A 122 -11.70 8.07 5.82
CA ALA A 122 -10.74 7.83 4.74
C ALA A 122 -11.21 8.46 3.42
N GLY A 123 -12.51 8.43 3.13
CA GLY A 123 -13.12 9.11 1.98
C GLY A 123 -13.00 10.63 2.06
N ILE A 124 -13.25 11.22 3.24
CA ILE A 124 -13.08 12.65 3.51
C ILE A 124 -11.61 13.06 3.32
N VAL A 125 -10.65 12.28 3.85
CA VAL A 125 -9.21 12.59 3.71
C VAL A 125 -8.75 12.55 2.26
N ILE A 126 -9.21 11.57 1.48
CA ILE A 126 -8.94 11.52 0.04
C ILE A 126 -9.49 12.75 -0.67
N PHE A 127 -10.71 13.18 -0.29
CA PHE A 127 -11.36 14.35 -0.88
C PHE A 127 -10.67 15.67 -0.51
N CYS A 128 -10.19 15.78 0.74
CA CYS A 128 -9.49 16.96 1.24
C CYS A 128 -8.00 17.01 0.82
N THR A 129 -7.44 15.91 0.30
CA THR A 129 -6.03 15.88 -0.10
C THR A 129 -5.91 16.14 -1.61
N PRO A 130 -5.13 17.15 -2.05
CA PRO A 130 -5.00 17.51 -3.47
C PRO A 130 -4.38 16.40 -4.34
N LYS A 131 -3.73 15.40 -3.74
CA LYS A 131 -3.14 14.23 -4.41
C LYS A 131 -4.00 12.95 -4.28
N SER A 132 -5.23 13.08 -3.80
CA SER A 132 -6.16 11.96 -3.55
C SER A 132 -5.54 10.83 -2.71
N GLN A 133 -4.73 11.13 -1.69
CA GLN A 133 -4.04 10.12 -0.85
C GLN A 133 -4.90 9.74 0.36
N ARG A 134 -4.85 8.46 0.78
CA ARG A 134 -5.40 7.99 2.07
C ARG A 134 -4.39 8.19 3.20
N PHE A 135 -4.81 8.01 4.46
CA PHE A 135 -3.89 8.00 5.61
C PHE A 135 -2.72 7.04 5.41
N GLY A 136 -3.00 5.81 4.97
CA GLY A 136 -1.93 4.85 4.67
C GLY A 136 -0.99 5.31 3.55
N ASP A 137 -1.51 5.98 2.52
CA ASP A 137 -0.70 6.48 1.40
C ASP A 137 0.18 7.67 1.82
N LEU A 138 -0.36 8.56 2.68
CA LEU A 138 0.33 9.71 3.26
C LEU A 138 1.47 9.27 4.18
N ALA A 139 1.19 8.33 5.08
CA ALA A 139 2.18 7.79 6.01
C ALA A 139 3.31 7.06 5.27
N ALA A 140 2.96 6.27 4.24
CA ALA A 140 3.95 5.53 3.45
C ALA A 140 4.67 6.38 2.39
N GLY A 141 4.23 7.62 2.13
CA GLY A 141 4.77 8.44 1.04
C GLY A 141 4.56 7.78 -0.33
N THR A 142 3.36 7.27 -0.59
CA THR A 142 3.01 6.53 -1.81
C THR A 142 1.85 7.18 -2.55
N TYR A 143 1.74 6.88 -3.85
CA TYR A 143 0.68 7.34 -4.72
C TYR A 143 0.02 6.14 -5.42
N VAL A 144 -1.29 6.24 -5.66
CA VAL A 144 -2.01 5.26 -6.49
C VAL A 144 -2.26 5.87 -7.86
N ILE A 145 -1.69 5.24 -8.87
CA ILE A 145 -1.77 5.66 -10.26
C ILE A 145 -2.67 4.72 -11.05
N VAL A 146 -3.25 5.25 -12.11
CA VAL A 146 -3.91 4.45 -13.13
C VAL A 146 -2.85 3.83 -14.04
N CYS A 147 -2.87 2.50 -14.15
CA CYS A 147 -2.16 1.79 -15.21
C CYS A 147 -2.98 1.96 -16.49
N ASN A 148 -2.74 3.05 -17.22
CA ASN A 148 -3.29 3.16 -18.56
C ASN A 148 -2.71 2.04 -19.42
N SER A 149 -3.56 1.13 -19.91
CA SER A 149 -3.28 0.31 -21.08
C SER A 149 -3.11 1.27 -22.25
N CYS A 150 -1.89 1.74 -22.48
CA CYS A 150 -1.64 2.67 -23.56
C CYS A 150 -1.70 1.87 -24.86
N THR A 151 -2.77 2.06 -25.64
CA THR A 151 -2.88 1.52 -26.98
C THR A 151 -1.92 2.28 -27.89
N LEU A 152 -1.24 1.54 -28.79
CA LEU A 152 -0.40 2.14 -29.82
C LEU A 152 -1.20 3.24 -30.53
N PRO A 153 -0.64 4.45 -30.70
CA PRO A 153 -1.37 5.55 -31.30
C PRO A 153 -1.67 5.22 -32.76
N THR A 154 -2.93 5.32 -33.18
CA THR A 154 -3.33 4.99 -34.56
C THR A 154 -3.15 6.18 -35.50
N THR A 155 -3.28 7.42 -35.00
CA THR A 155 -3.48 8.60 -35.87
C THR A 155 -2.67 9.86 -35.45
N GLY A 156 -1.86 9.75 -34.39
CA GLY A 156 -1.25 10.88 -33.69
C GLY A 156 0.26 11.08 -33.83
N MET A 157 0.92 10.30 -34.70
CA MET A 157 2.37 10.34 -34.89
C MET A 157 2.85 11.21 -36.06
N LEU A 158 1.97 12.04 -36.65
CA LEU A 158 2.34 12.93 -37.75
C LEU A 158 3.51 13.87 -37.40
N TRP A 159 3.67 14.24 -36.13
CA TRP A 159 4.82 15.01 -35.64
C TRP A 159 6.19 14.31 -35.85
N LEU A 160 6.23 12.97 -35.95
CA LEU A 160 7.47 12.23 -36.24
C LEU A 160 7.98 12.49 -37.66
N SER A 161 7.09 12.77 -38.61
CA SER A 161 7.49 13.08 -39.99
C SER A 161 8.37 14.34 -40.05
N ASN A 162 8.17 15.29 -39.14
CA ASN A 162 8.94 16.54 -39.03
C ASN A 162 10.42 16.36 -38.70
N LEU A 163 10.78 15.24 -38.07
CA LEU A 163 12.16 14.93 -37.72
C LEU A 163 12.98 14.49 -38.94
N GLU A 164 12.33 13.95 -39.98
CA GLU A 164 12.99 13.48 -41.21
C GLU A 164 12.75 14.39 -42.42
N THR A 165 11.61 15.09 -42.51
CA THR A 165 11.30 15.97 -43.66
C THR A 165 12.27 17.14 -43.79
N LYS A 166 12.98 17.53 -42.73
CA LYS A 166 14.05 18.55 -42.79
C LYS A 166 15.21 18.21 -43.73
N GLY A 167 15.28 16.99 -44.29
CA GLY A 167 16.32 16.58 -45.24
C GLY A 167 15.86 16.29 -46.69
N ARG A 168 14.57 16.36 -47.04
CA ARG A 168 14.04 15.85 -48.33
C ARG A 168 13.43 16.92 -49.25
N GLY A 169 14.00 18.12 -49.25
CA GLY A 169 13.45 19.28 -49.94
C GLY A 169 13.51 19.31 -51.48
N GLN A 170 13.89 18.23 -52.20
CA GLN A 170 14.16 18.34 -53.64
C GLN A 170 13.28 17.50 -54.60
N ASP A 171 12.55 16.46 -54.16
CA ASP A 171 11.76 15.60 -55.06
C ASP A 171 10.34 15.28 -54.55
N LEU A 172 9.50 16.31 -54.32
CA LEU A 172 8.09 16.13 -53.93
C LEU A 172 7.16 16.14 -55.17
N ARG A 173 6.96 14.98 -55.81
CA ARG A 173 6.07 14.83 -56.97
C ARG A 173 4.94 13.83 -56.70
N LEU A 174 3.70 14.24 -56.92
CA LEU A 174 2.59 13.31 -57.11
C LEU A 174 2.58 12.80 -58.55
N GLN A 175 1.86 11.70 -58.81
CA GLN A 175 1.70 11.14 -60.18
C GLN A 175 1.19 12.15 -61.22
N LYS A 176 0.54 13.24 -60.77
CA LYS A 176 0.11 14.37 -61.58
C LYS A 176 0.50 15.66 -60.83
N GLY A 177 1.51 16.37 -61.30
CA GLY A 177 1.88 17.71 -60.82
C GLY A 177 2.78 17.80 -59.56
N PRO A 178 3.64 18.83 -59.46
CA PRO A 178 4.42 19.11 -58.25
C PRO A 178 3.56 19.78 -57.17
N ILE A 179 3.66 19.31 -55.92
CA ILE A 179 3.09 20.02 -54.77
C ILE A 179 4.15 20.95 -54.20
N THR A 180 3.81 22.22 -53.99
CA THR A 180 4.75 23.18 -53.41
C THR A 180 5.08 22.82 -51.95
N PRO A 181 6.33 23.02 -51.50
CA PRO A 181 6.71 22.81 -50.11
C PRO A 181 5.83 23.58 -49.11
N GLU A 182 5.35 24.76 -49.50
CA GLU A 182 4.44 25.60 -48.72
C GLU A 182 3.07 24.94 -48.50
N THR A 183 2.53 24.29 -49.53
CA THR A 183 1.27 23.56 -49.44
C THR A 183 1.44 22.35 -48.52
N LEU A 184 2.56 21.62 -48.65
CA LEU A 184 2.86 20.50 -47.76
C LEU A 184 2.97 20.94 -46.29
N LEU A 185 3.60 22.08 -46.04
CA LEU A 185 3.75 22.66 -44.70
C LEU A 185 2.41 23.13 -44.10
N LEU A 186 1.49 23.62 -44.94
CA LEU A 186 0.13 23.95 -44.54
C LEU A 186 -0.68 22.71 -44.17
N ILE A 187 -0.56 21.63 -44.95
CA ILE A 187 -1.17 20.33 -44.64
C ILE A 187 -0.63 19.82 -43.31
N GLU A 188 0.70 19.88 -43.12
CA GLU A 188 1.37 19.47 -41.88
C GLU A 188 0.83 20.22 -40.65
N LYS A 189 0.80 21.56 -40.70
CA LYS A 189 0.29 22.42 -39.61
C LYS A 189 -1.16 22.14 -39.28
N PHE A 190 -1.99 21.88 -40.30
CA PHE A 190 -3.38 21.49 -40.10
C PHE A 190 -3.47 20.13 -39.41
N LEU A 191 -2.76 19.12 -39.90
CA LEU A 191 -2.78 17.77 -39.38
C LEU A 191 -2.28 17.68 -37.93
N GLN A 192 -1.33 18.53 -37.51
CA GLN A 192 -0.90 18.66 -36.12
C GLN A 192 -1.98 19.23 -35.20
N ARG A 193 -2.78 20.19 -35.68
CA ARG A 193 -3.73 20.93 -34.85
C ARG A 193 -5.15 20.38 -34.91
N ARG A 194 -5.43 19.43 -35.80
CA ARG A 194 -6.78 18.91 -36.10
C ARG A 194 -7.55 18.38 -34.88
N THR A 195 -6.86 17.76 -33.92
CA THR A 195 -7.51 17.19 -32.72
C THR A 195 -7.91 18.26 -31.70
N GLY A 196 -7.38 19.48 -31.83
CA GLY A 196 -7.74 20.63 -31.00
C GLY A 196 -8.70 21.62 -31.67
N LEU A 197 -9.14 21.36 -32.91
CA LEU A 197 -10.08 22.21 -33.64
C LEU A 197 -11.52 21.72 -33.44
N SER A 198 -12.48 22.65 -33.41
CA SER A 198 -13.91 22.31 -33.43
C SER A 198 -14.26 21.60 -34.74
N GLU A 199 -15.27 20.72 -34.69
CA GLU A 199 -15.63 19.87 -35.84
C GLU A 199 -15.91 20.68 -37.12
N ASP A 200 -16.64 21.78 -37.01
CA ASP A 200 -16.94 22.66 -38.14
C ASP A 200 -15.70 23.33 -38.74
N ARG A 201 -14.77 23.80 -37.89
CA ARG A 201 -13.50 24.40 -38.36
C ARG A 201 -12.60 23.35 -39.00
N ARG A 202 -12.58 22.15 -38.43
CA ARG A 202 -11.81 21.02 -38.96
C ARG A 202 -12.29 20.63 -40.35
N LYS A 203 -13.60 20.50 -40.56
CA LYS A 203 -14.23 20.22 -41.86
C LYS A 203 -13.99 21.35 -42.87
N TYR A 204 -14.13 22.61 -42.46
CA TYR A 204 -13.88 23.75 -43.33
C TYR A 204 -12.42 23.84 -43.80
N ILE A 205 -11.47 23.74 -42.87
CA ILE A 205 -10.04 23.84 -43.17
C ILE A 205 -9.58 22.64 -44.01
N SER A 206 -10.02 21.41 -43.67
CA SER A 206 -9.69 20.23 -44.46
C SER A 206 -10.23 20.35 -45.89
N TYR A 207 -11.48 20.79 -46.07
CA TYR A 207 -12.08 20.99 -47.39
C TYR A 207 -11.32 22.03 -48.22
N SER A 208 -10.99 23.19 -47.63
CA SER A 208 -10.27 24.26 -48.32
C SER A 208 -8.86 23.85 -48.76
N LEU A 209 -8.14 23.09 -47.93
CA LEU A 209 -6.80 22.57 -48.24
C LEU A 209 -6.87 21.46 -49.29
N SER A 210 -7.87 20.57 -49.20
CA SER A 210 -8.06 19.46 -50.14
C SER A 210 -8.28 19.96 -51.57
N ARG A 211 -9.09 21.00 -51.73
CA ARG A 211 -9.31 21.64 -53.05
C ARG A 211 -8.04 22.27 -53.62
N ARG A 212 -7.20 22.89 -52.78
CA ARG A 212 -5.89 23.44 -53.21
C ARG A 212 -4.94 22.34 -53.69
N VAL A 213 -4.88 21.24 -52.94
CA VAL A 213 -4.08 20.05 -53.29
C VAL A 213 -4.57 19.41 -54.58
N ALA A 214 -5.89 19.22 -54.71
CA ALA A 214 -6.49 18.63 -55.90
C ALA A 214 -6.32 19.48 -57.15
N GLY A 215 -6.44 20.81 -57.02
CA GLY A 215 -6.16 21.74 -58.11
C GLY A 215 -4.71 21.68 -58.58
N ALA A 216 -3.75 21.57 -57.65
CA ALA A 216 -2.33 21.40 -58.00
C ALA A 216 -2.02 20.02 -58.60
N ALA A 217 -2.79 18.99 -58.22
CA ALA A 217 -2.61 17.61 -58.67
C ALA A 217 -3.42 17.24 -59.93
N GLY A 218 -4.23 18.17 -60.46
CA GLY A 218 -5.13 17.89 -61.60
C GLY A 218 -6.15 16.78 -61.30
N TRP A 219 -6.62 16.70 -60.05
CA TRP A 219 -7.70 15.81 -59.64
C TRP A 219 -9.06 16.47 -59.81
N ASP A 220 -10.10 15.66 -59.97
CA ASP A 220 -11.46 16.16 -60.09
C ASP A 220 -11.90 16.86 -58.80
N LEU A 221 -12.24 18.15 -58.92
CA LEU A 221 -12.65 18.99 -57.80
C LEU A 221 -14.08 18.70 -57.35
N GLU A 222 -14.93 18.12 -58.21
CA GLU A 222 -16.32 17.80 -57.91
C GLU A 222 -16.45 16.53 -57.06
N ALA A 223 -15.44 15.66 -57.09
CA ALA A 223 -15.37 14.44 -56.30
C ALA A 223 -15.00 14.66 -54.82
N ILE A 224 -14.62 15.89 -54.43
CA ILE A 224 -14.14 16.20 -53.07
C ILE A 224 -15.31 16.70 -52.22
N THR A 225 -15.66 15.95 -51.19
CA THR A 225 -16.69 16.33 -50.22
C THR A 225 -16.06 16.76 -48.89
N PRO A 226 -16.72 17.61 -48.08
CA PRO A 226 -16.24 17.99 -46.75
C PRO A 226 -15.93 16.77 -45.86
N GLU A 227 -16.64 15.66 -46.04
CA GLU A 227 -16.49 14.42 -45.29
C GLU A 227 -15.26 13.61 -45.71
N SER A 228 -14.90 13.61 -47.01
CA SER A 228 -13.74 12.86 -47.54
C SER A 228 -12.43 13.65 -47.54
N SER A 229 -12.52 14.98 -47.44
CA SER A 229 -11.41 15.92 -47.53
C SER A 229 -10.28 15.65 -46.54
N GLU A 230 -10.60 15.35 -45.29
CA GLU A 230 -9.56 15.09 -44.30
C GLU A 230 -8.80 13.80 -44.59
N GLY A 231 -9.51 12.73 -44.99
CA GLY A 231 -8.89 11.46 -45.36
C GLY A 231 -7.93 11.61 -46.54
N LEU A 232 -8.31 12.44 -47.52
CA LEU A 232 -7.48 12.76 -48.68
C LEU A 232 -6.19 13.49 -48.30
N LEU A 233 -6.25 14.50 -47.42
CA LEU A 233 -5.06 15.22 -46.95
C LEU A 233 -4.09 14.33 -46.18
N VAL A 234 -4.61 13.41 -45.37
CA VAL A 234 -3.79 12.39 -44.70
C VAL A 234 -3.10 11.51 -45.75
N GLY A 235 -3.86 10.99 -46.72
CA GLY A 235 -3.32 10.14 -47.79
C GLY A 235 -2.23 10.82 -48.62
N VAL A 236 -2.45 12.07 -49.04
CA VAL A 236 -1.47 12.85 -49.81
C VAL A 236 -0.20 13.11 -49.00
N PHE A 237 -0.36 13.56 -47.75
CA PHE A 237 0.78 13.83 -46.88
C PHE A 237 1.60 12.56 -46.65
N THR A 238 0.92 11.46 -46.36
CA THR A 238 1.54 10.15 -46.15
C THR A 238 2.29 9.65 -47.39
N GLN A 239 1.67 9.74 -48.57
CA GLN A 239 2.27 9.26 -49.83
C GLN A 239 3.53 10.05 -50.20
N LEU A 240 3.50 11.37 -50.02
CA LEU A 240 4.63 12.24 -50.34
C LEU A 240 5.78 12.15 -49.35
N THR A 241 5.49 11.86 -48.08
CA THR A 241 6.50 11.79 -47.02
C THR A 241 7.03 10.38 -46.79
N GLY A 242 6.34 9.34 -47.29
CA GLY A 242 6.63 7.94 -46.94
C GLY A 242 6.31 7.64 -45.47
N ALA A 243 5.45 8.43 -44.84
CA ALA A 243 5.24 8.37 -43.40
C ALA A 243 4.68 7.02 -42.94
N ASP A 244 3.85 6.31 -43.71
CA ASP A 244 3.22 5.07 -43.24
C ASP A 244 4.21 3.94 -42.96
N SER A 245 5.15 3.66 -43.86
CA SER A 245 6.16 2.60 -43.65
C SER A 245 7.11 2.95 -42.50
N PHE A 246 7.45 4.22 -42.35
CA PHE A 246 8.26 4.72 -41.25
C PHE A 246 7.52 4.67 -39.90
N LEU A 247 6.26 5.08 -39.87
CA LEU A 247 5.42 5.06 -38.68
C LEU A 247 5.15 3.63 -38.22
N GLU A 248 4.90 2.70 -39.14
CA GLU A 248 4.79 1.27 -38.81
C GLU A 248 6.11 0.69 -38.30
N ALA A 249 7.25 1.08 -38.90
CA ALA A 249 8.57 0.69 -38.40
C ALA A 249 8.83 1.22 -36.97
N LYS A 250 8.42 2.46 -36.67
CA LYS A 250 8.54 3.06 -35.34
C LYS A 250 7.62 2.39 -34.32
N LYS A 251 6.37 2.10 -34.69
CA LYS A 251 5.43 1.32 -33.85
C LYS A 251 6.02 -0.05 -33.53
N SER A 252 6.56 -0.75 -34.53
CA SER A 252 7.20 -2.06 -34.34
C SER A 252 8.39 -1.95 -33.38
N SER A 253 9.28 -0.99 -33.62
CA SER A 253 10.45 -0.74 -32.77
C SER A 253 10.07 -0.44 -31.32
N TRP A 254 9.07 0.40 -31.09
CA TRP A 254 8.59 0.69 -29.73
C TRP A 254 8.00 -0.54 -29.04
N LYS A 255 7.29 -1.39 -29.77
CA LYS A 255 6.72 -2.65 -29.26
C LYS A 255 7.82 -3.66 -28.90
N GLU A 256 8.89 -3.72 -29.68
CA GLU A 256 10.07 -4.53 -29.37
C GLU A 256 10.78 -4.03 -28.10
N ILE A 257 10.95 -2.71 -27.96
CA ILE A 257 11.52 -2.11 -26.75
C ILE A 257 10.64 -2.41 -25.54
N GLU A 258 9.32 -2.30 -25.68
CA GLU A 258 8.36 -2.64 -24.63
C GLU A 258 8.54 -4.08 -24.14
N ASN A 259 8.67 -5.02 -25.08
CA ASN A 259 8.91 -6.43 -24.78
C ASN A 259 10.27 -6.65 -24.09
N ARG A 260 11.32 -5.95 -24.54
CA ARG A 260 12.66 -5.99 -23.92
C ARG A 260 12.64 -5.44 -22.49
N PHE A 261 11.95 -4.33 -22.21
CA PHE A 261 11.78 -3.85 -20.83
C PHE A 261 10.97 -4.82 -19.98
N LYS A 262 9.89 -5.41 -20.51
CA LYS A 262 9.08 -6.41 -19.79
C LYS A 262 9.87 -7.68 -19.46
N SER A 263 10.75 -8.15 -20.35
CA SER A 263 11.59 -9.33 -20.12
C SER A 263 12.73 -9.01 -19.14
N ALA A 264 13.40 -7.87 -19.31
CA ALA A 264 14.44 -7.38 -18.42
C ALA A 264 13.94 -7.24 -16.97
N ARG A 265 12.67 -6.80 -16.82
CA ARG A 265 11.97 -6.72 -15.53
C ARG A 265 11.89 -8.04 -14.75
N LYS A 266 12.04 -9.20 -15.40
CA LYS A 266 12.01 -10.51 -14.74
C LYS A 266 13.41 -11.01 -14.34
N SER A 267 14.46 -10.68 -15.11
CA SER A 267 15.77 -11.35 -15.00
C SER A 267 16.98 -10.43 -15.17
N LEU A 268 16.91 -9.16 -14.74
CA LEU A 268 18.00 -8.18 -14.92
C LEU A 268 19.40 -8.69 -14.53
N LYS A 269 19.49 -9.46 -13.44
CA LYS A 269 20.75 -10.02 -12.92
C LYS A 269 21.38 -11.14 -13.77
N LYS A 270 20.62 -11.70 -14.71
CA LYS A 270 21.08 -12.77 -15.61
C LYS A 270 21.37 -12.26 -17.02
N LEU A 271 21.21 -10.95 -17.26
CA LEU A 271 21.45 -10.35 -18.57
C LEU A 271 22.95 -10.12 -18.76
N SER A 272 23.44 -10.38 -19.98
CA SER A 272 24.81 -10.08 -20.37
C SER A 272 25.05 -8.57 -20.44
N SER A 273 26.31 -8.15 -20.33
CA SER A 273 26.71 -6.74 -20.45
C SER A 273 26.21 -6.09 -21.74
N ALA A 274 26.21 -6.83 -22.86
CA ALA A 274 25.73 -6.32 -24.15
C ALA A 274 24.23 -5.98 -24.11
N VAL A 275 23.40 -6.86 -23.55
CA VAL A 275 21.95 -6.63 -23.44
C VAL A 275 21.63 -5.45 -22.52
N ILE A 276 22.43 -5.23 -21.47
CA ILE A 276 22.29 -4.08 -20.58
C ILE A 276 22.59 -2.78 -21.34
N GLN A 277 23.64 -2.74 -22.16
CA GLN A 277 23.97 -1.56 -22.97
C GLN A 277 22.85 -1.22 -23.97
N ASP A 278 22.29 -2.24 -24.62
CA ASP A 278 21.16 -2.06 -25.55
C ASP A 278 19.92 -1.51 -24.84
N LEU A 279 19.59 -2.04 -23.65
CA LEU A 279 18.48 -1.52 -22.85
C LEU A 279 18.70 -0.06 -22.43
N ILE A 280 19.94 0.33 -22.09
CA ILE A 280 20.25 1.73 -21.70
C ILE A 280 20.07 2.65 -22.90
N ARG A 281 20.51 2.19 -24.09
CA ARG A 281 20.32 2.92 -25.35
C ARG A 281 18.84 3.10 -25.65
N ASP A 282 18.03 2.04 -25.54
CA ASP A 282 16.59 2.10 -25.74
C ASP A 282 15.92 3.09 -24.76
N TYR A 283 16.34 3.08 -23.49
CA TYR A 283 15.80 3.96 -22.46
C TYR A 283 16.10 5.43 -22.75
N ARG A 284 17.35 5.76 -23.09
CA ARG A 284 17.73 7.13 -23.50
C ARG A 284 17.01 7.58 -24.77
N TYR A 285 16.84 6.67 -25.73
CA TYR A 285 16.10 6.93 -26.96
C TYR A 285 14.63 7.30 -26.66
N ILE A 286 13.94 6.54 -25.82
CA ILE A 286 12.54 6.83 -25.47
C ILE A 286 12.44 8.12 -24.64
N LEU A 287 13.34 8.37 -23.68
CA LEU A 287 13.37 9.63 -22.92
C LEU A 287 13.43 10.83 -23.87
N THR A 288 14.32 10.77 -24.86
CA THR A 288 14.45 11.82 -25.89
C THR A 288 13.18 11.94 -26.73
N THR A 289 12.61 10.80 -27.14
CA THR A 289 11.40 10.74 -27.96
C THR A 289 10.18 11.31 -27.24
N VAL A 290 10.02 11.07 -25.94
CA VAL A 290 8.97 11.70 -25.10
C VAL A 290 9.15 13.21 -25.05
N GLY A 291 10.37 13.68 -24.79
CA GLY A 291 10.67 15.11 -24.75
C GLY A 291 10.30 15.79 -26.07
N GLN A 292 10.70 15.17 -27.19
CA GLN A 292 10.35 15.64 -28.53
C GLN A 292 8.83 15.63 -28.78
N ALA A 293 8.13 14.54 -28.41
CA ALA A 293 6.68 14.44 -28.56
C ALA A 293 5.95 15.57 -27.81
N ARG A 294 6.39 15.90 -26.59
CA ARG A 294 5.80 16.98 -25.80
C ARG A 294 6.05 18.37 -26.39
N ILE A 295 7.24 18.61 -26.94
CA ILE A 295 7.61 19.89 -27.55
C ILE A 295 6.92 20.09 -28.91
N LEU A 296 6.88 19.03 -29.73
CA LEU A 296 6.40 19.07 -31.11
C LEU A 296 4.89 18.85 -31.24
N GLY A 297 4.16 18.77 -30.11
CA GLY A 297 2.70 18.68 -30.11
C GLY A 297 2.16 17.30 -30.48
N GLY A 298 2.88 16.22 -30.12
CA GLY A 298 2.37 14.86 -30.23
C GLY A 298 1.02 14.71 -29.50
N ASP A 299 0.12 13.94 -30.07
CA ASP A 299 -1.21 13.77 -29.50
C ASP A 299 -1.15 13.16 -28.08
N SER A 300 -2.23 13.35 -27.33
CA SER A 300 -2.34 12.87 -25.94
C SER A 300 -2.06 11.35 -25.83
N GLN A 301 -2.46 10.57 -26.84
CA GLN A 301 -2.25 9.12 -26.87
C GLN A 301 -0.78 8.74 -27.09
N THR A 302 -0.07 9.37 -28.03
CA THR A 302 1.38 9.15 -28.22
C THR A 302 2.17 9.56 -27.00
N CYS A 303 1.88 10.74 -26.43
CA CYS A 303 2.54 11.20 -25.22
C CYS A 303 2.33 10.24 -24.05
N SER A 304 1.11 9.71 -23.87
CA SER A 304 0.82 8.73 -22.82
C SER A 304 1.53 7.39 -23.05
N TYR A 305 1.57 6.89 -24.30
CA TYR A 305 2.24 5.63 -24.64
C TYR A 305 3.76 5.72 -24.44
N LEU A 306 4.39 6.79 -24.94
CA LEU A 306 5.82 6.98 -24.77
C LEU A 306 6.19 7.20 -23.29
N ASN A 307 5.38 7.95 -22.54
CA ASN A 307 5.55 8.11 -21.10
C ASN A 307 5.44 6.76 -20.37
N HIS A 308 4.52 5.87 -20.79
CA HIS A 308 4.44 4.50 -20.28
C HIS A 308 5.72 3.69 -20.54
N LEU A 309 6.30 3.80 -21.74
CA LEU A 309 7.56 3.14 -22.07
C LEU A 309 8.73 3.64 -21.20
N VAL A 310 8.81 4.95 -20.91
CA VAL A 310 9.80 5.49 -19.97
C VAL A 310 9.62 4.88 -18.58
N ILE A 311 8.39 4.79 -18.08
CA ILE A 311 8.09 4.18 -16.78
C ILE A 311 8.52 2.72 -16.75
N LEU A 312 8.27 1.96 -17.82
CA LEU A 312 8.71 0.56 -17.94
C LEU A 312 10.23 0.43 -17.91
N GLY A 313 10.94 1.27 -18.65
CA GLY A 313 12.40 1.32 -18.64
C GLY A 313 12.95 1.68 -17.27
N HIS A 314 12.41 2.73 -16.65
CA HIS A 314 12.81 3.17 -15.32
C HIS A 314 12.63 2.05 -14.28
N GLN A 315 11.51 1.33 -14.32
CA GLN A 315 11.25 0.19 -13.43
C GLN A 315 12.11 -1.05 -13.72
N ALA A 316 12.70 -1.16 -14.91
CA ALA A 316 13.64 -2.22 -15.24
C ALA A 316 15.03 -1.89 -14.66
N PHE A 317 15.51 -0.65 -14.83
CA PHE A 317 16.83 -0.22 -14.37
C PHE A 317 16.94 0.01 -12.88
N TYR A 318 15.89 0.55 -12.26
CA TYR A 318 15.87 0.88 -10.85
C TYR A 318 14.84 0.03 -10.10
N PRO A 319 15.15 -1.26 -9.83
CA PRO A 319 14.37 -2.01 -8.87
C PRO A 319 14.40 -1.29 -7.50
N SER A 320 13.29 -1.35 -6.76
CA SER A 320 13.21 -0.84 -5.38
C SER A 320 14.42 -1.36 -4.59
N GLU A 321 15.06 -0.47 -3.82
CA GLU A 321 16.27 -0.78 -3.05
C GLU A 321 16.09 -2.12 -2.33
N LYS A 322 16.89 -3.11 -2.72
CA LYS A 322 17.11 -4.25 -1.85
C LYS A 322 17.81 -3.69 -0.63
N ASN A 323 17.17 -3.80 0.54
CA ASN A 323 17.79 -3.61 1.85
C ASN A 323 19.20 -4.16 1.80
N GLN A 324 20.20 -3.28 1.74
CA GLN A 324 21.59 -3.67 1.83
C GLN A 324 21.78 -4.32 3.21
N GLY A 325 22.14 -5.60 3.20
CA GLY A 325 22.88 -6.29 4.26
C GLY A 325 22.58 -5.99 5.73
N LYS A 326 21.33 -5.90 6.17
CA LYS A 326 21.05 -6.01 7.62
C LYS A 326 21.02 -7.49 7.99
N SER A 327 21.97 -7.89 8.84
CA SER A 327 22.06 -9.23 9.43
C SER A 327 20.71 -9.64 10.04
N ASN A 328 20.32 -10.91 9.93
CA ASN A 328 19.06 -11.44 10.50
C ASN A 328 18.89 -11.09 11.99
N GLY A 329 19.99 -10.87 12.71
CA GLY A 329 19.97 -10.39 14.09
C GLY A 329 19.37 -8.99 14.27
N ASP A 330 19.60 -8.05 13.35
CA ASP A 330 19.05 -6.70 13.44
C ASP A 330 17.53 -6.67 13.22
N LEU A 331 17.00 -7.64 12.46
CA LEU A 331 15.57 -7.77 12.23
C LEU A 331 14.86 -8.31 13.48
N PHE A 332 15.44 -9.33 14.13
CA PHE A 332 14.86 -9.96 15.32
C PHE A 332 14.75 -8.99 16.50
N TRP A 333 15.78 -8.18 16.74
CA TRP A 333 15.78 -7.17 17.81
C TRP A 333 15.08 -5.86 17.41
N GLY A 334 14.72 -5.67 16.14
CA GLY A 334 14.17 -4.41 15.64
C GLY A 334 12.95 -3.91 16.42
N PHE A 335 12.00 -4.80 16.71
CA PHE A 335 10.80 -4.46 17.49
C PHE A 335 11.15 -4.05 18.93
N SER A 336 11.86 -4.91 19.68
CA SER A 336 12.28 -4.62 21.05
C SER A 336 13.13 -3.34 21.19
N ARG A 337 13.99 -3.05 20.21
CA ARG A 337 14.81 -1.83 20.18
C ARG A 337 13.97 -0.57 20.02
N VAL A 338 12.97 -0.59 19.12
CA VAL A 338 12.06 0.53 18.92
C VAL A 338 11.21 0.77 20.18
N VAL A 339 10.72 -0.30 20.82
CA VAL A 339 10.07 -0.20 22.14
C VAL A 339 11.00 0.42 23.18
N GLY A 340 12.26 0.00 23.23
CA GLY A 340 13.28 0.57 24.13
C GLY A 340 13.57 2.05 23.87
N ARG A 341 13.59 2.48 22.59
CA ARG A 341 13.74 3.88 22.19
C ARG A 341 12.60 4.75 22.71
N HIS A 342 11.37 4.23 22.66
CA HIS A 342 10.14 4.93 23.08
C HIS A 342 9.64 4.51 24.46
N ARG A 343 10.55 4.08 25.34
CA ARG A 343 10.22 3.59 26.69
C ARG A 343 9.39 4.56 27.54
N GLY A 344 9.54 5.86 27.35
CA GLY A 344 8.74 6.87 28.06
C GLY A 344 7.25 6.79 27.70
N ALA A 345 6.93 6.67 26.42
CA ALA A 345 5.56 6.51 25.94
C ALA A 345 4.95 5.17 26.40
N VAL A 346 5.74 4.10 26.40
CA VAL A 346 5.32 2.79 26.90
C VAL A 346 5.09 2.81 28.42
N ALA A 347 5.98 3.45 29.18
CA ALA A 347 5.82 3.59 30.62
C ALA A 347 4.58 4.43 30.98
N LEU A 348 4.30 5.49 30.21
CA LEU A 348 3.08 6.29 30.36
C LEU A 348 1.82 5.44 30.12
N SER A 349 1.83 4.64 29.05
CA SER A 349 0.76 3.69 28.74
C SER A 349 0.54 2.67 29.88
N ALA A 350 1.62 2.05 30.36
CA ALA A 350 1.57 1.11 31.47
C ALA A 350 1.03 1.76 32.75
N MET A 351 1.46 2.99 33.05
CA MET A 351 0.98 3.74 34.21
C MET A 351 -0.54 3.96 34.16
N PHE A 352 -1.09 4.40 33.03
CA PHE A 352 -2.54 4.57 32.89
C PHE A 352 -3.30 3.25 32.98
N PHE A 353 -2.78 2.19 32.37
CA PHE A 353 -3.38 0.86 32.44
C PHE A 353 -3.45 0.32 33.87
N PHE A 354 -2.31 0.27 34.56
CA PHE A 354 -2.24 -0.31 35.91
C PHE A 354 -2.93 0.57 36.95
N SER A 355 -2.88 1.89 36.83
CA SER A 355 -3.61 2.78 37.74
C SER A 355 -5.11 2.63 37.60
N SER A 356 -5.66 2.60 36.38
CA SER A 356 -7.10 2.39 36.19
C SER A 356 -7.53 0.98 36.60
N SER A 357 -6.72 -0.04 36.32
CA SER A 357 -6.96 -1.41 36.77
C SER A 357 -6.99 -1.53 38.29
N LEU A 358 -6.06 -0.88 39.00
CA LEU A 358 -6.03 -0.88 40.46
C LEU A 358 -7.25 -0.15 41.05
N ILE A 359 -7.65 0.97 40.46
CA ILE A 359 -8.86 1.72 40.85
C ILE A 359 -10.10 0.82 40.72
N ALA A 360 -10.28 0.16 39.57
CA ALA A 360 -11.42 -0.73 39.35
C ALA A 360 -11.41 -1.95 40.27
N TYR A 361 -10.23 -2.57 40.49
CA TYR A 361 -10.08 -3.67 41.43
C TYR A 361 -10.59 -3.29 42.82
N PHE A 362 -10.09 -2.18 43.39
CA PHE A 362 -10.52 -1.74 44.71
C PHE A 362 -11.98 -1.26 44.72
N ALA A 363 -12.48 -0.65 43.65
CA ALA A 363 -13.88 -0.24 43.55
C ALA A 363 -14.81 -1.45 43.65
N VAL A 364 -14.51 -2.53 42.93
CA VAL A 364 -15.28 -3.79 42.99
C VAL A 364 -15.18 -4.42 44.38
N GLN A 365 -13.98 -4.48 44.97
CA GLN A 365 -13.77 -5.06 46.31
C GLN A 365 -14.54 -4.32 47.41
N ASN A 366 -14.63 -2.98 47.34
CA ASN A 366 -15.38 -2.18 48.32
C ASN A 366 -16.88 -2.14 48.03
N SER A 367 -17.28 -2.28 46.77
CA SER A 367 -18.66 -2.18 46.33
C SER A 367 -18.92 -3.18 45.20
N PRO A 368 -19.33 -4.41 45.53
CA PRO A 368 -19.57 -5.46 44.54
C PRO A 368 -20.56 -5.06 43.44
N GLN A 369 -21.44 -4.10 43.72
CA GLN A 369 -22.38 -3.54 42.74
C GLN A 369 -21.68 -2.91 41.52
N VAL A 370 -20.51 -2.29 41.71
CA VAL A 370 -19.69 -1.72 40.63
C VAL A 370 -19.22 -2.80 39.65
N GLY A 371 -19.09 -4.03 40.13
CA GLY A 371 -18.82 -5.19 39.28
C GLY A 371 -19.89 -5.35 38.20
N PHE A 372 -21.17 -5.13 38.53
CA PHE A 372 -22.29 -5.30 37.58
C PHE A 372 -22.25 -4.36 36.37
N ASP A 373 -21.61 -3.19 36.52
CA ASP A 373 -21.52 -2.17 35.47
C ASP A 373 -20.25 -2.31 34.61
N LEU A 374 -19.18 -2.92 35.15
CA LEU A 374 -17.85 -2.95 34.55
C LEU A 374 -17.38 -4.35 34.10
N VAL A 375 -17.95 -5.41 34.69
CA VAL A 375 -17.63 -6.79 34.33
C VAL A 375 -18.57 -7.23 33.21
N ALA A 376 -18.03 -7.88 32.18
CA ALA A 376 -18.88 -8.43 31.12
C ALA A 376 -19.72 -9.60 31.67
N ASP A 377 -20.97 -9.71 31.24
CA ASP A 377 -21.94 -10.71 31.72
C ASP A 377 -21.40 -12.15 31.78
N LEU A 378 -20.52 -12.50 30.83
CA LEU A 378 -19.86 -13.79 30.74
C LEU A 378 -19.04 -14.17 31.99
N PHE A 379 -18.53 -13.20 32.75
CA PHE A 379 -17.65 -13.43 33.90
C PHE A 379 -18.40 -13.59 35.23
N TYR A 380 -19.72 -13.33 35.29
CA TYR A 380 -20.48 -13.48 36.55
C TYR A 380 -20.52 -14.93 37.04
N ASP A 381 -20.71 -15.88 36.11
CA ASP A 381 -20.83 -17.31 36.39
C ASP A 381 -19.63 -18.12 35.82
N PHE A 382 -18.48 -17.47 35.59
CA PHE A 382 -17.33 -18.11 34.96
C PHE A 382 -16.63 -19.10 35.90
N LYS A 383 -17.07 -20.36 35.87
CA LYS A 383 -16.47 -21.47 36.61
C LYS A 383 -15.98 -22.58 35.67
N PRO A 384 -14.71 -22.55 35.26
CA PRO A 384 -14.16 -23.57 34.36
C PRO A 384 -13.91 -24.93 35.05
N GLU A 385 -14.10 -25.04 36.37
CA GLU A 385 -13.83 -26.26 37.16
C GLU A 385 -14.88 -27.38 37.02
N SER A 386 -16.08 -27.11 36.50
CA SER A 386 -17.03 -28.21 36.28
C SER A 386 -16.59 -29.01 35.05
N ASP A 387 -16.11 -30.23 35.25
CA ASP A 387 -15.84 -31.25 34.22
C ASP A 387 -17.00 -31.41 33.20
N LEU A 388 -18.22 -30.98 33.57
CA LEU A 388 -19.40 -30.97 32.71
C LEU A 388 -19.32 -29.99 31.51
N HIS A 389 -18.74 -28.79 31.66
CA HIS A 389 -18.78 -27.76 30.61
C HIS A 389 -17.61 -27.84 29.60
N LEU A 390 -16.55 -28.59 29.92
CA LEU A 390 -15.46 -28.91 28.99
C LEU A 390 -15.90 -29.75 27.78
N HIS A 391 -17.09 -30.35 27.84
CA HIS A 391 -17.70 -31.13 26.75
C HIS A 391 -18.92 -30.47 26.08
N GLU A 392 -19.51 -29.43 26.66
CA GLU A 392 -20.75 -28.81 26.14
C GLU A 392 -20.53 -27.66 25.15
N ILE A 393 -19.40 -26.93 25.21
CA ILE A 393 -19.10 -25.97 24.15
C ILE A 393 -18.77 -26.77 22.91
N SER A 394 -19.65 -26.80 21.91
CA SER A 394 -19.40 -27.47 20.64
C SER A 394 -17.96 -27.22 20.19
N SER A 395 -17.24 -28.29 19.87
CA SER A 395 -15.87 -28.23 19.38
C SER A 395 -15.72 -27.43 18.08
N LEU A 396 -16.85 -27.07 17.44
CA LEU A 396 -16.93 -26.17 16.30
C LEU A 396 -17.05 -24.68 16.72
N THR A 397 -17.62 -24.36 17.88
CA THR A 397 -17.82 -22.98 18.36
C THR A 397 -16.61 -22.43 19.12
N ARG A 398 -15.76 -23.29 19.71
CA ARG A 398 -14.55 -22.85 20.44
C ARG A 398 -13.53 -22.09 19.57
N PRO A 399 -13.19 -22.55 18.35
CA PRO A 399 -12.30 -21.78 17.46
C PRO A 399 -12.94 -20.49 16.96
N MET A 400 -14.28 -20.44 16.87
CA MET A 400 -15.01 -19.22 16.49
C MET A 400 -14.98 -18.19 17.63
N ALA A 401 -15.17 -18.62 18.88
CA ALA A 401 -15.09 -17.76 20.06
C ALA A 401 -13.67 -17.20 20.27
N ALA A 402 -12.63 -18.04 20.19
CA ALA A 402 -11.23 -17.59 20.23
C ALA A 402 -10.93 -16.61 19.08
N GLY A 403 -11.44 -16.90 17.87
CA GLY A 403 -11.33 -15.98 16.72
C GLY A 403 -11.97 -14.62 16.96
N THR A 404 -13.13 -14.55 17.63
CA THR A 404 -13.78 -13.28 17.99
C THR A 404 -13.03 -12.51 19.08
N ILE A 405 -12.44 -13.21 20.06
CA ILE A 405 -11.65 -12.59 21.13
C ILE A 405 -10.35 -12.00 20.57
N ILE A 406 -9.62 -12.76 19.76
CA ILE A 406 -8.40 -12.29 19.08
C ILE A 406 -8.74 -11.10 18.17
N ALA A 407 -9.83 -11.17 17.39
CA ALA A 407 -10.25 -10.06 16.53
C ALA A 407 -10.55 -8.79 17.35
N ASN A 408 -11.20 -8.92 18.51
CA ASN A 408 -11.44 -7.82 19.43
C ASN A 408 -10.12 -7.25 20.00
N ASN A 409 -9.20 -8.10 20.44
CA ASN A 409 -7.90 -7.67 20.99
C ASN A 409 -7.05 -6.95 19.93
N ILE A 410 -7.07 -7.42 18.69
CA ILE A 410 -6.44 -6.73 17.55
C ILE A 410 -7.13 -5.39 17.29
N GLN A 411 -8.46 -5.33 17.31
CA GLN A 411 -9.21 -4.09 17.12
C GLN A 411 -8.89 -3.06 18.21
N VAL A 412 -8.79 -3.48 19.47
CA VAL A 412 -8.43 -2.62 20.59
C VAL A 412 -6.98 -2.11 20.45
N SER A 413 -6.03 -3.00 20.12
CA SER A 413 -4.63 -2.62 19.83
C SER A 413 -4.55 -1.54 18.76
N ILE A 414 -5.16 -1.82 17.60
CA ILE A 414 -5.20 -0.92 16.45
C ILE A 414 -5.85 0.41 16.83
N SER A 415 -6.95 0.38 17.59
CA SER A 415 -7.66 1.60 18.00
C SER A 415 -6.81 2.44 18.96
N GLY A 416 -6.18 1.81 19.95
CA GLY A 416 -5.26 2.48 20.88
C GLY A 416 -4.09 3.14 20.16
N PHE A 417 -3.51 2.46 19.17
CA PHE A 417 -2.48 3.01 18.29
C PHE A 417 -3.00 4.16 17.41
N ALA A 418 -4.07 3.93 16.65
CA ALA A 418 -4.54 4.86 15.61
C ALA A 418 -5.12 6.16 16.19
N LEU A 419 -5.82 6.06 17.33
CA LEU A 419 -6.37 7.21 18.01
C LEU A 419 -5.29 8.13 18.63
N GLY A 420 -4.01 7.76 18.56
CA GLY A 420 -2.89 8.65 18.89
C GLY A 420 -2.91 9.94 18.07
N ILE A 421 -3.46 9.90 16.85
CA ILE A 421 -3.62 11.08 15.98
C ILE A 421 -4.50 12.18 16.58
N THR A 422 -5.35 11.84 17.57
CA THR A 422 -6.17 12.79 18.33
C THR A 422 -5.37 13.59 19.36
N GLY A 423 -4.03 13.61 19.24
CA GLY A 423 -3.13 14.17 20.24
C GLY A 423 -3.01 13.29 21.49
N GLY A 424 -3.36 12.00 21.40
CA GLY A 424 -3.26 11.02 22.48
C GLY A 424 -4.51 10.85 23.34
N ILE A 425 -5.55 11.68 23.18
CA ILE A 425 -6.78 11.61 23.98
C ILE A 425 -7.52 10.30 23.75
N GLY A 426 -7.71 9.89 22.49
CA GLY A 426 -8.41 8.64 22.20
C GLY A 426 -7.59 7.40 22.62
N THR A 427 -6.27 7.44 22.51
CA THR A 427 -5.37 6.40 23.08
C THR A 427 -5.55 6.28 24.59
N LEU A 428 -5.63 7.43 25.28
CA LEU A 428 -5.86 7.49 26.72
C LEU A 428 -7.21 6.86 27.11
N CYS A 429 -8.28 7.18 26.39
CA CYS A 429 -9.59 6.56 26.62
C CYS A 429 -9.54 5.04 26.45
N VAL A 430 -8.89 4.54 25.39
CA VAL A 430 -8.76 3.10 25.13
C VAL A 430 -8.00 2.39 26.26
N ILE A 431 -6.84 2.90 26.67
CA ILE A 431 -6.02 2.24 27.69
C ILE A 431 -6.67 2.28 29.07
N ILE A 432 -7.33 3.39 29.43
CA ILE A 432 -8.07 3.50 30.70
C ILE A 432 -9.25 2.53 30.70
N TYR A 433 -10.07 2.53 29.64
CA TYR A 433 -11.22 1.64 29.53
C TYR A 433 -10.83 0.17 29.69
N ASN A 434 -9.77 -0.27 29.01
CA ASN A 434 -9.31 -1.66 29.12
C ASN A 434 -8.71 -1.97 30.49
N GLY A 435 -7.96 -1.05 31.09
CA GLY A 435 -7.46 -1.22 32.45
C GLY A 435 -8.60 -1.35 33.46
N LEU A 436 -9.65 -0.52 33.36
CA LEU A 436 -10.83 -0.62 34.22
C LEU A 436 -11.51 -1.99 34.11
N HIS A 437 -11.75 -2.50 32.90
CA HIS A 437 -12.39 -3.80 32.70
C HIS A 437 -11.55 -4.94 33.28
N ILE A 438 -10.25 -4.98 33.02
CA ILE A 438 -9.37 -6.04 33.53
C ILE A 438 -9.26 -5.95 35.05
N GLY A 439 -9.17 -4.73 35.62
CA GLY A 439 -9.20 -4.52 37.06
C GLY A 439 -10.50 -5.00 37.71
N ALA A 440 -11.63 -4.71 37.08
CA ALA A 440 -12.94 -5.14 37.55
C ALA A 440 -13.10 -6.66 37.51
N VAL A 441 -12.66 -7.33 36.42
CA VAL A 441 -12.68 -8.80 36.31
C VAL A 441 -11.80 -9.44 37.39
N ILE A 442 -10.57 -8.96 37.58
CA ILE A 442 -9.69 -9.45 38.65
C ILE A 442 -10.34 -9.24 40.03
N GLY A 443 -10.94 -8.06 40.25
CA GLY A 443 -11.63 -7.72 41.49
C GLY A 443 -12.80 -8.65 41.77
N TRP A 444 -13.64 -8.90 40.77
CA TRP A 444 -14.81 -9.77 40.86
C TRP A 444 -14.42 -11.23 41.14
N MET A 445 -13.50 -11.78 40.36
CA MET A 445 -13.05 -13.17 40.54
C MET A 445 -12.38 -13.39 41.89
N ASN A 446 -11.66 -12.37 42.40
CA ASN A 446 -11.09 -12.44 43.74
C ASN A 446 -12.16 -12.43 44.84
N LEU A 447 -13.24 -11.65 44.70
CA LEU A 447 -14.38 -11.67 45.63
C LEU A 447 -15.09 -13.02 45.66
N GLN A 448 -15.25 -13.68 44.51
CA GLN A 448 -15.91 -14.99 44.41
C GLN A 448 -15.02 -16.16 44.88
N GLY A 449 -13.73 -15.90 45.15
CA GLY A 449 -12.77 -16.95 45.46
C GLY A 449 -12.27 -17.73 44.25
N ASP A 450 -12.62 -17.32 43.02
CA ASP A 450 -12.30 -18.00 41.76
C ASP A 450 -10.88 -17.66 41.24
N GLY A 451 -9.92 -17.50 42.15
CA GLY A 451 -8.53 -17.18 41.81
C GLY A 451 -7.88 -18.24 40.91
N TYR A 452 -8.30 -19.50 41.04
CA TYR A 452 -7.87 -20.60 40.16
C TYR A 452 -8.23 -20.34 38.70
N ALA A 453 -9.46 -19.91 38.42
CA ALA A 453 -9.91 -19.60 37.08
C ALA A 453 -9.14 -18.39 36.51
N LEU A 454 -8.90 -17.37 37.33
CA LEU A 454 -8.12 -16.20 36.90
C LEU A 454 -6.69 -16.59 36.49
N TRP A 455 -5.95 -17.22 37.39
CA TRP A 455 -4.53 -17.51 37.19
C TRP A 455 -4.27 -18.71 36.28
N GLY A 456 -5.16 -19.70 36.28
CA GLY A 456 -5.02 -20.93 35.50
C GLY A 456 -5.63 -20.88 34.10
N TRP A 457 -6.64 -20.04 33.86
CA TRP A 457 -7.35 -19.99 32.58
C TRP A 457 -7.15 -18.69 31.81
N ILE A 458 -7.21 -17.53 32.47
CA ILE A 458 -7.10 -16.23 31.81
C ILE A 458 -5.63 -15.83 31.64
N MET A 459 -4.85 -15.91 32.71
CA MET A 459 -3.47 -15.39 32.71
C MET A 459 -2.46 -16.08 31.75
N PRO A 460 -2.57 -17.37 31.36
CA PRO A 460 -1.61 -17.98 30.44
C PRO A 460 -1.42 -17.20 29.13
N HIS A 461 -2.50 -16.73 28.53
CA HIS A 461 -2.46 -15.83 27.36
C HIS A 461 -2.53 -14.35 27.77
N GLY A 462 -3.24 -14.03 28.86
CA GLY A 462 -3.46 -12.66 29.34
C GLY A 462 -2.19 -11.86 29.59
N VAL A 463 -1.07 -12.48 30.01
CA VAL A 463 0.24 -11.77 30.12
C VAL A 463 0.65 -11.13 28.80
N THR A 464 0.50 -11.87 27.70
CA THR A 464 0.92 -11.40 26.37
C THR A 464 -0.05 -10.35 25.84
N GLU A 465 -1.35 -10.48 26.12
CA GLU A 465 -2.39 -9.55 25.67
C GLU A 465 -2.35 -8.21 26.41
N ILE A 466 -2.16 -8.25 27.74
CA ILE A 466 -1.99 -7.05 28.56
C ILE A 466 -0.73 -6.29 28.13
N LEU A 467 0.37 -7.00 27.88
CA LEU A 467 1.58 -6.35 27.37
C LEU A 467 1.36 -5.77 25.96
N ALA A 468 0.65 -6.49 25.09
CA ALA A 468 0.31 -6.04 23.74
C ALA A 468 -0.47 -4.72 23.74
N ILE A 469 -1.55 -4.59 24.53
CA ILE A 469 -2.34 -3.35 24.58
C ILE A 469 -1.53 -2.17 25.14
N ILE A 470 -0.69 -2.42 26.16
CA ILE A 470 0.20 -1.39 26.72
C ILE A 470 1.16 -0.89 25.65
N LEU A 471 1.78 -1.80 24.88
CA LEU A 471 2.70 -1.45 23.81
C LEU A 471 2.01 -0.73 22.64
N ALA A 472 0.83 -1.18 22.22
CA ALA A 472 0.04 -0.55 21.17
C ALA A 472 -0.34 0.89 21.53
N CYS A 473 -0.84 1.11 22.74
CA CYS A 473 -1.15 2.45 23.25
C CYS A 473 0.13 3.28 23.47
N GLY A 474 1.26 2.64 23.81
CA GLY A 474 2.57 3.28 23.79
C GLY A 474 2.94 3.82 22.40
N GLY A 475 2.69 3.04 21.34
CA GLY A 475 2.81 3.50 19.95
C GLY A 475 1.86 4.66 19.61
N GLY A 476 0.63 4.64 20.13
CA GLY A 476 -0.31 5.77 20.04
C GLY A 476 0.23 7.06 20.67
N PHE A 477 0.86 6.96 21.84
CA PHE A 477 1.52 8.12 22.47
C PHE A 477 2.76 8.60 21.72
N VAL A 478 3.50 7.73 21.02
CA VAL A 478 4.59 8.14 20.11
C VAL A 478 4.05 9.00 18.97
N ILE A 479 2.90 8.65 18.41
CA ILE A 479 2.21 9.47 17.39
C ILE A 479 1.77 10.81 17.99
N ALA A 480 1.19 10.79 19.19
CA ALA A 480 0.74 12.00 19.88
C ALA A 480 1.91 12.96 20.16
N ASP A 481 3.02 12.47 20.70
CA ASP A 481 4.22 13.25 20.98
C ASP A 481 4.74 13.96 19.71
N ALA A 482 4.75 13.27 18.58
CA ALA A 482 5.18 13.84 17.30
C ALA A 482 4.30 15.01 16.81
N LEU A 483 3.02 15.06 17.21
CA LEU A 483 2.09 16.15 16.91
C LEU A 483 2.31 17.36 17.82
N TRP A 484 2.54 17.12 19.12
CA TRP A 484 2.75 18.17 20.13
C TRP A 484 4.15 18.78 20.05
N MET A 485 5.18 17.96 19.88
CA MET A 485 6.58 18.33 19.97
C MET A 485 7.37 17.94 18.71
N PRO A 486 7.15 18.62 17.57
CA PRO A 486 7.80 18.25 16.30
C PRO A 486 9.31 18.59 16.21
N LYS A 487 9.92 19.05 17.31
CA LYS A 487 11.32 19.49 17.41
C LYS A 487 11.70 20.44 16.27
N TYR A 488 12.67 20.07 15.42
CA TYR A 488 13.14 20.88 14.29
C TYR A 488 12.40 20.59 12.97
N ASN A 489 11.48 19.62 12.96
CA ASN A 489 10.74 19.23 11.78
C ASN A 489 9.38 19.95 11.72
N SER A 490 8.77 20.02 10.53
CA SER A 490 7.35 20.35 10.46
C SER A 490 6.53 19.25 11.11
N ARG A 491 5.31 19.55 11.62
CA ARG A 491 4.43 18.55 12.24
C ARG A 491 4.20 17.32 11.35
N LEU A 492 4.06 17.55 10.04
CA LEU A 492 3.87 16.48 9.07
C LEU A 492 5.13 15.61 8.92
N GLU A 493 6.31 16.21 8.88
CA GLU A 493 7.57 15.45 8.79
C GLU A 493 7.89 14.71 10.09
N SER A 494 7.65 15.34 11.24
CA SER A 494 7.75 14.69 12.56
C SER A 494 6.83 13.45 12.64
N LEU A 495 5.58 13.61 12.22
CA LEU A 495 4.59 12.54 12.20
C LEU A 495 5.03 11.38 11.29
N LYS A 496 5.59 11.66 10.10
CA LYS A 496 6.11 10.61 9.20
C LYS A 496 7.22 9.79 9.84
N VAL A 497 8.15 10.46 10.53
CA VAL A 497 9.27 9.79 11.21
C VAL A 497 8.75 8.94 12.38
N ALA A 498 7.90 9.51 13.23
CA ALA A 498 7.34 8.81 14.38
C ALA A 498 6.42 7.65 13.98
N ALA A 499 5.67 7.79 12.88
CA ALA A 499 4.78 6.74 12.37
C ALA A 499 5.53 5.46 11.99
N ILE A 500 6.79 5.54 11.56
CA ILE A 500 7.60 4.36 11.24
C ILE A 500 7.87 3.54 12.50
N ASP A 501 8.33 4.21 13.56
CA ASP A 501 8.62 3.56 14.84
C ASP A 501 7.33 3.04 15.50
N ALA A 502 6.29 3.87 15.56
CA ALA A 502 5.00 3.49 16.11
C ALA A 502 4.39 2.29 15.37
N LEU A 503 4.51 2.22 14.05
CA LEU A 503 4.09 1.06 13.27
C LEU A 503 4.93 -0.19 13.57
N MET A 504 6.26 -0.05 13.70
CA MET A 504 7.10 -1.19 14.07
C MET A 504 6.69 -1.78 15.41
N ILE A 505 6.23 -0.95 16.35
CA ILE A 505 5.63 -1.41 17.60
C ILE A 505 4.34 -2.18 17.30
N GLU A 506 3.41 -1.60 16.53
CA GLU A 506 2.12 -2.24 16.20
C GLU A 506 2.28 -3.59 15.48
N VAL A 507 3.19 -3.69 14.51
CA VAL A 507 3.51 -4.96 13.82
C VAL A 507 3.99 -6.02 14.82
N GLY A 508 4.87 -5.62 15.74
CA GLY A 508 5.35 -6.50 16.80
C GLY A 508 4.21 -6.95 17.70
N VAL A 509 3.34 -6.02 18.10
CA VAL A 509 2.14 -6.31 18.90
C VAL A 509 1.21 -7.28 18.21
N MET A 510 0.94 -7.13 16.91
CA MET A 510 0.14 -8.11 16.15
C MET A 510 0.77 -9.50 16.16
N GLY A 511 2.10 -9.59 16.08
CA GLY A 511 2.83 -10.84 16.26
C GLY A 511 2.66 -11.43 17.66
N MET A 512 2.68 -10.58 18.70
CA MET A 512 2.43 -10.97 20.08
C MET A 512 1.01 -11.49 20.29
N LEU A 513 -0.01 -10.80 19.76
CA LEU A 513 -1.40 -11.23 19.83
C LEU A 513 -1.62 -12.56 19.09
N GLY A 514 -0.90 -12.79 17.98
CA GLY A 514 -0.85 -14.10 17.33
C GLY A 514 -0.31 -15.19 18.27
N ILE A 515 0.76 -14.91 19.02
CA ILE A 515 1.30 -15.84 20.04
C ILE A 515 0.30 -16.03 21.19
N ALA A 516 -0.37 -14.97 21.64
CA ALA A 516 -1.40 -15.06 22.68
C ALA A 516 -2.57 -15.96 22.24
N GLY A 517 -3.07 -15.78 21.01
CA GLY A 517 -4.11 -16.63 20.44
C GLY A 517 -3.68 -18.09 20.25
N LEU A 518 -2.39 -18.34 19.99
CA LEU A 518 -1.83 -19.70 20.04
C LEU A 518 -1.80 -20.24 21.47
N ILE A 519 -1.43 -19.45 22.46
CA ILE A 519 -1.48 -19.90 23.86
C ILE A 519 -2.93 -20.21 24.26
N GLU A 520 -3.88 -19.33 23.96
CA GLU A 520 -5.31 -19.53 24.23
C GLU A 520 -5.85 -20.79 23.53
N GLY A 521 -5.58 -20.95 22.23
CA GLY A 521 -6.09 -22.06 21.42
C GLY A 521 -5.55 -23.45 21.81
N PHE A 522 -4.47 -23.51 22.61
CA PHE A 522 -3.84 -24.76 23.01
C PHE A 522 -3.85 -25.01 24.51
N VAL A 523 -3.51 -24.01 25.30
CA VAL A 523 -3.35 -24.14 26.74
C VAL A 523 -4.72 -24.15 27.41
N SER A 524 -5.63 -23.27 27.01
CA SER A 524 -6.99 -23.24 27.55
C SER A 524 -7.70 -24.59 27.38
N PRO A 525 -7.79 -25.20 26.18
CA PRO A 525 -8.46 -26.49 26.00
C PRO A 525 -7.64 -27.73 26.42
N SER A 526 -6.42 -27.58 26.93
CA SER A 526 -5.58 -28.72 27.32
C SER A 526 -5.96 -29.31 28.67
N SER A 527 -5.66 -30.59 28.86
CA SER A 527 -5.72 -31.30 30.15
C SER A 527 -4.55 -30.93 31.09
N LEU A 528 -3.88 -29.80 30.87
CA LEU A 528 -2.82 -29.33 31.75
C LEU A 528 -3.40 -28.99 33.13
N GLU A 529 -2.82 -29.58 34.16
CA GLU A 529 -3.10 -29.24 35.56
C GLU A 529 -2.63 -27.81 35.87
N TYR A 530 -3.14 -27.25 36.96
CA TYR A 530 -2.83 -25.89 37.40
C TYR A 530 -1.34 -25.55 37.47
N PRO A 531 -0.45 -26.39 38.03
CA PRO A 531 0.98 -26.08 38.05
C PRO A 531 1.57 -25.92 36.64
N GLY A 532 1.10 -26.71 35.67
CA GLY A 532 1.51 -26.60 34.27
C GLY A 532 1.04 -25.30 33.62
N ARG A 533 -0.19 -24.86 33.92
CA ARG A 533 -0.74 -23.57 33.46
C ARG A 533 0.03 -22.39 34.05
N ILE A 534 0.36 -22.43 35.34
CA ILE A 534 1.19 -21.41 35.99
C ILE A 534 2.62 -21.39 35.43
N ALA A 535 3.21 -22.55 35.12
CA ALA A 535 4.53 -22.61 34.48
C ALA A 535 4.55 -21.88 33.14
N ILE A 536 3.46 -21.94 32.36
CA ILE A 536 3.31 -21.21 31.10
C ILE A 536 3.23 -19.70 31.33
N VAL A 537 2.49 -19.25 32.35
CA VAL A 537 2.44 -17.82 32.76
C VAL A 537 3.84 -17.31 33.10
N VAL A 538 4.59 -18.05 33.91
CA VAL A 538 5.96 -17.68 34.31
C VAL A 538 6.90 -17.67 33.10
N ALA A 539 6.82 -18.70 32.25
CA ALA A 539 7.67 -18.81 31.06
C ALA A 539 7.41 -17.68 30.06
N SER A 540 6.14 -17.38 29.75
CA SER A 540 5.79 -16.29 28.83
C SER A 540 6.24 -14.93 29.37
N THR A 541 6.05 -14.68 30.66
CA THR A 541 6.54 -13.48 31.35
C THR A 541 8.05 -13.34 31.20
N LEU A 542 8.80 -14.40 31.49
CA LEU A 542 10.27 -14.40 31.43
C LEU A 542 10.77 -14.18 29.99
N ILE A 543 10.16 -14.85 29.00
CA ILE A 543 10.52 -14.71 27.59
C ILE A 543 10.35 -13.25 27.13
N TRP A 544 9.20 -12.63 27.42
CA TRP A 544 8.96 -11.25 27.06
C TRP A 544 9.90 -10.29 27.79
N PHE A 545 10.12 -10.50 29.08
CA PHE A 545 11.05 -9.70 29.87
C PHE A 545 12.46 -9.73 29.28
N LEU A 546 13.03 -10.92 29.04
CA LEU A 546 14.36 -11.08 28.46
C LEU A 546 14.45 -10.48 27.05
N TYR A 547 13.41 -10.63 26.24
CA TYR A 547 13.36 -10.09 24.89
C TYR A 547 13.39 -8.54 24.89
N PHE A 548 12.56 -7.88 25.69
CA PHE A 548 12.54 -6.41 25.71
C PHE A 548 13.77 -5.81 26.41
N VAL A 549 14.27 -6.43 27.48
CA VAL A 549 15.52 -6.02 28.13
C VAL A 549 16.70 -6.16 27.16
N GLY A 550 16.80 -7.29 26.44
CA GLY A 550 17.84 -7.51 25.43
C GLY A 550 17.81 -6.47 24.31
N GLY A 551 16.62 -6.06 23.86
CA GLY A 551 16.44 -4.97 22.90
C GLY A 551 16.89 -3.61 23.44
N PHE A 552 16.54 -3.30 24.68
CA PHE A 552 16.90 -2.04 25.34
C PHE A 552 18.42 -1.86 25.44
N TRP A 553 19.15 -2.87 25.91
CA TRP A 553 20.62 -2.83 25.99
C TRP A 553 21.29 -2.61 24.63
N ARG A 554 20.72 -3.20 23.56
CA ARG A 554 21.23 -3.02 22.20
C ARG A 554 20.98 -1.62 21.67
N GLU A 555 19.85 -1.00 22.01
CA GLU A 555 19.57 0.37 21.59
C GLU A 555 20.52 1.37 22.26
N ILE A 556 20.80 1.21 23.56
CA ILE A 556 21.80 2.04 24.27
C ILE A 556 23.17 1.96 23.57
N LYS A 557 23.65 0.75 23.27
CA LYS A 557 24.94 0.56 22.60
C LYS A 557 25.02 1.27 21.24
N VAL A 558 23.94 1.30 20.47
CA VAL A 558 23.91 1.97 19.16
C VAL A 558 23.97 3.49 19.33
N VAL A 559 23.28 4.05 20.33
CA VAL A 559 23.34 5.48 20.63
C VAL A 559 24.74 5.90 21.10
N ASP A 560 25.39 5.07 21.92
CA ASP A 560 26.75 5.34 22.41
C ASP A 560 27.79 5.31 21.27
N ILE A 561 27.71 4.33 20.36
CA ILE A 561 28.60 4.24 19.19
C ILE A 561 28.44 5.47 18.29
N GLY A 562 27.19 5.83 17.96
CA GLY A 562 26.93 7.01 17.11
C GLY A 562 27.39 8.31 17.75
N ARG A 563 27.31 8.43 19.07
CA ARG A 563 27.84 9.58 19.82
C ARG A 563 29.37 9.62 19.78
N GLN A 564 30.04 8.48 19.93
CA GLN A 564 31.51 8.41 19.83
C GLN A 564 32.01 8.75 18.42
N GLU A 565 31.36 8.23 17.37
CA GLU A 565 31.70 8.56 15.98
C GLU A 565 31.52 10.06 15.71
N PHE A 566 30.41 10.66 16.15
CA PHE A 566 30.17 12.09 16.01
C PHE A 566 31.21 12.94 16.78
N LEU A 567 31.54 12.57 18.02
CA LEU A 567 32.57 13.25 18.82
C LEU A 567 33.99 13.05 18.28
N SER A 568 34.24 11.99 17.51
CA SER A 568 35.51 11.77 16.81
C SER A 568 35.62 12.50 15.46
N ALA A 569 34.48 12.95 14.92
CA ALA A 569 34.38 13.67 13.66
C ALA A 569 34.36 15.21 13.83
N ILE A 570 34.14 15.68 15.05
CA ILE A 570 34.35 17.08 15.51
C ILE A 570 35.76 17.18 16.04
#